data_AF-K0NPF2-F1
#
_entry.id   AF-K0NPF2-F1
#
_cell.length_a   1.000
_cell.length_b   1.000
_cell.length_c   1.000
_cell.angle_alpha   90.00
_cell.angle_beta   90.00
_cell.angle_gamma   90.00
#
_symmetry.space_group_name_H-M   'P 1'
#
loop_
_entity.id
_entity.type
_entity.pdbx_description
1 polymer ?
#
loop_
_entity_poly.entity_id
_entity_poly.type
_entity_poly.pdbx_seq_one_letter_code
_entity_poly.pdbx_strand_id
1 'polypeptide(L)'
;MHQTVKKIIHSMDTTKDRETAHFKADEIYQMGPEALNVLVAIGKAINANETEITTRKRLIRAIIFSLSKFAKKRLFRKPRLLNNADAVNLLCDFSEQGFNSARTALHNIGFFDTNIIKNRLMSLPLVAAREHDREITLNEAIEEIKTADLTAYVKKIKHQSYLIGTIDKHCHEICKTGKNTFAYRIRRME
;
A
#
# COMPACT_ATOMS: atom_id res chain seq x y z
N MET A 1 -22.05 11.51 6.08
CA MET A 1 -20.81 10.80 6.49
C MET A 1 -19.59 11.19 5.64
N HIS A 2 -19.62 11.04 4.31
CA HIS A 2 -18.43 11.34 3.46
C HIS A 2 -17.84 12.75 3.67
N GLN A 3 -18.68 13.79 3.61
CA GLN A 3 -18.25 15.18 3.88
C GLN A 3 -17.69 15.36 5.29
N THR A 4 -18.27 14.69 6.29
CA THR A 4 -17.82 14.72 7.69
C THR A 4 -16.42 14.12 7.83
N VAL A 5 -16.23 12.89 7.37
CA VAL A 5 -14.92 12.21 7.42
C VAL A 5 -13.87 13.00 6.63
N LYS A 6 -14.24 13.54 5.46
CA LYS A 6 -13.35 14.40 4.66
C LYS A 6 -12.90 15.63 5.47
N LYS A 7 -13.83 16.36 6.09
CA LYS A 7 -13.52 17.53 6.93
C LYS A 7 -12.59 17.15 8.09
N ILE A 8 -12.88 16.05 8.78
CA ILE A 8 -12.05 15.56 9.88
C ILE A 8 -10.62 15.32 9.38
N ILE A 9 -10.44 14.50 8.33
CA ILE A 9 -9.13 14.19 7.75
C ILE A 9 -8.37 15.45 7.30
N HIS A 10 -9.05 16.40 6.66
CA HIS A 10 -8.40 17.63 6.20
C HIS A 10 -7.92 18.51 7.36
N SER A 11 -8.60 18.45 8.50
CA SER A 11 -8.25 19.18 9.72
C SER A 11 -7.24 18.46 10.64
N MET A 12 -6.81 17.25 10.29
CA MET A 12 -5.85 16.48 11.09
C MET A 12 -4.40 16.84 10.72
N ASP A 13 -3.58 17.12 11.73
CA ASP A 13 -2.13 17.18 11.59
C ASP A 13 -1.50 16.21 12.60
N THR A 14 -1.17 15.01 12.13
CA THR A 14 -0.60 13.95 12.96
C THR A 14 0.83 14.24 13.43
N THR A 15 1.48 15.27 12.90
CA THR A 15 2.85 15.65 13.26
C THR A 15 2.90 16.79 14.27
N LYS A 16 1.96 17.72 14.21
CA LYS A 16 1.93 18.89 15.10
C LYS A 16 0.97 18.73 16.28
N ASP A 17 -0.13 18.01 16.11
CA ASP A 17 -1.18 17.90 17.13
C ASP A 17 -1.71 16.46 17.22
N ARG A 18 -0.94 15.63 17.92
CA ARG A 18 -1.20 14.20 18.02
C ARG A 18 -2.43 13.87 18.88
N GLU A 19 -2.71 14.67 19.90
CA GLU A 19 -3.85 14.45 20.80
C GLU A 19 -5.17 14.75 20.08
N THR A 20 -5.27 15.90 19.40
CA THR A 20 -6.44 16.22 18.57
C THR A 20 -6.59 15.21 17.43
N ALA A 21 -5.49 14.77 16.82
CA ALA A 21 -5.54 13.71 15.81
C ALA A 21 -6.06 12.39 16.39
N HIS A 22 -5.74 12.05 17.63
CA HIS A 22 -6.28 10.88 18.32
C HIS A 22 -7.80 10.98 18.50
N PHE A 23 -8.28 12.11 19.02
CA PHE A 23 -9.72 12.35 19.20
C PHE A 23 -10.49 12.24 17.87
N LYS A 24 -10.00 12.92 16.83
CA LYS A 24 -10.57 12.91 15.48
C LYS A 24 -10.59 11.51 14.86
N ALA A 25 -9.53 10.72 15.06
CA ALA A 25 -9.49 9.35 14.58
C ALA A 25 -10.45 8.42 15.35
N ASP A 26 -10.64 8.66 16.65
CA ASP A 26 -11.64 7.94 17.45
C ASP A 26 -13.07 8.31 17.04
N GLU A 27 -13.33 9.57 16.69
CA GLU A 27 -14.61 10.02 16.13
C GLU A 27 -14.94 9.24 14.85
N ILE A 28 -14.01 9.15 13.90
CA ILE A 28 -14.20 8.36 12.67
C ILE A 28 -14.43 6.88 12.99
N TYR A 29 -13.69 6.33 13.95
CA TYR A 29 -13.85 4.93 14.36
C TYR A 29 -15.23 4.64 14.96
N GLN A 30 -15.77 5.56 15.76
CA GLN A 30 -17.10 5.44 16.38
C GLN A 30 -18.23 5.47 15.35
N MET A 31 -18.01 6.07 14.17
CA MET A 31 -18.97 6.05 13.06
C MET A 31 -19.18 4.65 12.45
N GLY A 32 -18.32 3.66 12.76
CA GLY A 32 -18.53 2.27 12.38
C GLY A 32 -17.84 1.82 11.09
N PRO A 33 -18.14 0.60 10.61
CA PRO A 33 -17.49 -0.01 9.45
C PRO A 33 -17.67 0.78 8.14
N GLU A 34 -18.78 1.50 7.97
CA GLU A 34 -19.04 2.28 6.77
C GLU A 34 -18.07 3.47 6.65
N ALA A 35 -17.60 4.01 7.77
CA ALA A 35 -16.57 5.04 7.79
C ALA A 35 -15.21 4.52 7.29
N LEU A 36 -14.93 3.22 7.44
CA LEU A 36 -13.75 2.58 6.85
C LEU A 36 -13.81 2.65 5.31
N ASN A 37 -14.97 2.33 4.71
CA ASN A 37 -15.15 2.40 3.26
C ASN A 37 -14.98 3.85 2.74
N VAL A 38 -15.49 4.81 3.50
CA VAL A 38 -15.32 6.24 3.20
C VAL A 38 -13.85 6.66 3.29
N LEU A 39 -13.12 6.23 4.33
CA LEU A 39 -11.67 6.48 4.46
C LEU A 39 -10.89 5.93 3.26
N VAL A 40 -11.23 4.72 2.82
CA VAL A 40 -10.62 4.08 1.65
C VAL A 40 -10.87 4.92 0.40
N ALA A 41 -12.12 5.32 0.14
CA ALA A 41 -12.47 6.13 -1.03
C ALA A 41 -11.72 7.47 -1.04
N ILE A 42 -11.68 8.15 0.12
CA ILE A 42 -10.93 9.40 0.30
C ILE A 42 -9.42 9.18 0.06
N GLY A 43 -8.87 8.09 0.58
CA GLY A 43 -7.45 7.76 0.39
C GLY A 43 -7.09 7.47 -1.05
N LYS A 44 -7.91 6.71 -1.78
CA LYS A 44 -7.74 6.48 -3.22
C LYS A 44 -7.76 7.80 -3.99
N ALA A 45 -8.70 8.70 -3.69
CA ALA A 45 -8.80 10.00 -4.35
C ALA A 45 -7.58 10.91 -4.06
N ILE A 46 -7.12 11.00 -2.81
CA ILE A 46 -5.94 11.79 -2.46
C ILE A 46 -4.67 11.23 -3.11
N ASN A 47 -4.56 9.90 -3.23
CA ASN A 47 -3.43 9.27 -3.86
C ASN A 47 -3.37 9.53 -5.38
N ALA A 48 -4.53 9.61 -6.02
CA ALA A 48 -4.64 9.86 -7.46
C ALA A 48 -4.53 11.35 -7.85
N ASN A 49 -4.91 12.27 -6.96
CA ASN A 49 -4.95 13.70 -7.28
C ASN A 49 -3.57 14.37 -7.31
N GLU A 50 -3.42 15.34 -8.22
CA GLU A 50 -2.27 16.25 -8.32
C GLU A 50 -2.30 17.35 -7.26
N THR A 51 -2.47 16.97 -5.99
CA THR A 51 -2.33 17.92 -4.87
C THR A 51 -0.85 18.13 -4.56
N GLU A 52 -0.49 19.32 -4.07
CA GLU A 52 0.85 19.64 -3.57
C GLU A 52 1.41 18.51 -2.69
N ILE A 53 2.68 18.12 -2.92
CA ILE A 53 3.31 16.93 -2.32
C ILE A 53 3.24 16.95 -0.79
N THR A 54 3.52 18.10 -0.18
CA THR A 54 3.51 18.30 1.28
C THR A 54 2.11 18.04 1.87
N THR A 55 1.09 18.66 1.27
CA THR A 55 -0.32 18.54 1.63
C THR A 55 -0.80 17.10 1.45
N ARG A 56 -0.46 16.47 0.33
CA ARG A 56 -0.79 15.06 0.05
C ARG A 56 -0.19 14.13 1.10
N LYS A 57 1.10 14.28 1.43
CA LYS A 57 1.78 13.49 2.47
C LYS A 57 1.11 13.65 3.83
N ARG A 58 0.71 14.88 4.21
CA ARG A 58 -0.01 15.12 5.47
C ARG A 58 -1.36 14.39 5.50
N LEU A 59 -2.14 14.50 4.42
CA LEU A 59 -3.46 13.85 4.33
C LEU A 59 -3.34 12.32 4.36
N ILE A 60 -2.36 11.74 3.64
CA ILE A 60 -2.07 10.30 3.69
C ILE A 60 -1.72 9.86 5.11
N ARG A 61 -0.89 10.62 5.84
CA ARG A 61 -0.59 10.30 7.25
C ARG A 61 -1.85 10.31 8.12
N ALA A 62 -2.75 11.28 7.93
CA ALA A 62 -4.02 11.32 8.65
C ALA A 62 -4.92 10.12 8.34
N ILE A 63 -4.97 9.68 7.08
CA ILE A 63 -5.70 8.48 6.66
C ILE A 63 -5.11 7.23 7.31
N ILE A 64 -3.79 7.03 7.20
CA ILE A 64 -3.09 5.88 7.81
C ILE A 64 -3.34 5.84 9.31
N PHE A 65 -3.24 6.99 9.97
CA PHE A 65 -3.46 7.10 11.41
C PHE A 65 -4.89 6.71 11.81
N SER A 66 -5.88 7.12 11.01
CA SER A 66 -7.28 6.77 11.21
C SER A 66 -7.53 5.28 10.95
N LEU A 67 -7.02 4.73 9.85
CA LEU A 67 -7.07 3.29 9.54
C LEU A 67 -6.43 2.44 10.64
N SER A 68 -5.35 2.94 11.26
CA SER A 68 -4.68 2.26 12.36
C SER A 68 -5.58 2.05 13.59
N LYS A 69 -6.60 2.90 13.80
CA LYS A 69 -7.61 2.69 14.86
C LYS A 69 -8.47 1.46 14.60
N PHE A 70 -8.80 1.18 13.35
CA PHE A 70 -9.52 -0.03 12.93
C PHE A 70 -8.65 -1.29 12.96
N ALA A 71 -7.33 -1.14 12.87
CA ALA A 71 -6.34 -2.22 12.90
C ALA A 71 -5.92 -2.65 14.33
N LYS A 72 -6.02 -1.76 15.33
CA LYS A 72 -5.61 -2.06 16.71
C LYS A 72 -6.49 -3.17 17.31
N LYS A 73 -5.86 -4.25 17.77
CA LYS A 73 -6.51 -5.25 18.64
C LYS A 73 -6.94 -4.56 19.94
N ARG A 74 -8.25 -4.43 20.18
CA ARG A 74 -8.74 -4.20 21.54
C ARG A 74 -8.85 -5.56 22.23
N LEU A 75 -8.19 -5.69 23.37
CA LEU A 75 -8.21 -6.87 24.24
C LEU A 75 -9.63 -7.32 24.60
N PHE A 76 -10.59 -6.40 24.57
CA PHE A 76 -12.00 -6.69 24.81
C PHE A 76 -12.85 -5.84 23.84
N ARG A 77 -13.77 -6.49 23.13
CA ARG A 77 -14.86 -5.90 22.33
C ARG A 77 -14.46 -5.26 20.99
N LYS A 78 -14.27 -6.13 20.00
CA LYS A 78 -14.86 -6.13 18.63
C LYS A 78 -13.90 -6.87 17.69
N PRO A 79 -14.40 -7.72 16.78
CA PRO A 79 -13.56 -8.38 15.78
C PRO A 79 -12.81 -7.34 14.95
N ARG A 80 -11.61 -7.71 14.47
CA ARG A 80 -10.79 -6.88 13.58
C ARG A 80 -11.66 -6.30 12.46
N LEU A 81 -11.87 -4.98 12.46
CA LEU A 81 -12.69 -4.30 11.46
C LEU A 81 -11.91 -4.07 10.15
N LEU A 82 -10.58 -4.09 10.20
CA LEU A 82 -9.74 -3.96 9.02
C LEU A 82 -9.53 -5.31 8.30
N ASN A 83 -10.62 -6.06 8.07
CA ASN A 83 -10.65 -7.21 7.16
C ASN A 83 -11.10 -6.80 5.74
N ASN A 84 -11.36 -5.51 5.52
CA ASN A 84 -11.71 -4.98 4.22
C ASN A 84 -10.49 -5.03 3.28
N ALA A 85 -10.60 -5.78 2.18
CA ALA A 85 -9.54 -5.95 1.19
C ALA A 85 -9.05 -4.63 0.58
N ASP A 86 -9.95 -3.66 0.33
CA ASP A 86 -9.56 -2.36 -0.18
C ASP A 86 -8.74 -1.54 0.83
N ALA A 87 -9.06 -1.64 2.12
CA ALA A 87 -8.29 -0.96 3.16
C ALA A 87 -6.88 -1.56 3.29
N VAL A 88 -6.76 -2.88 3.18
CA VAL A 88 -5.46 -3.58 3.16
C VAL A 88 -4.65 -3.18 1.92
N ASN A 89 -5.26 -3.19 0.74
CA ASN A 89 -4.62 -2.79 -0.51
C ASN A 89 -4.11 -1.33 -0.44
N LEU A 90 -4.94 -0.42 0.09
CA LEU A 90 -4.57 0.99 0.24
C LEU A 90 -3.40 1.18 1.23
N LEU A 91 -3.37 0.42 2.34
CA LEU A 91 -2.23 0.46 3.25
C LEU A 91 -0.97 -0.11 2.60
N CYS A 92 -1.09 -1.11 1.72
CA CYS A 92 0.03 -1.61 0.94
C CYS A 92 0.56 -0.52 -0.02
N ASP A 93 -0.34 0.25 -0.67
CA ASP A 93 0.01 1.41 -1.51
C ASP A 93 0.81 2.44 -0.74
N PHE A 94 0.35 2.81 0.44
CA PHE A 94 1.06 3.77 1.27
C PHE A 94 2.38 3.22 1.81
N SER A 95 2.46 1.94 2.16
CA SER A 95 3.71 1.34 2.62
C SER A 95 4.82 1.44 1.58
N GLU A 96 4.52 1.20 0.30
CA GLU A 96 5.50 1.26 -0.78
C GLU A 96 5.93 2.69 -1.13
N GLN A 97 5.08 3.67 -0.88
CA GLN A 97 5.43 5.09 -0.98
C GLN A 97 6.35 5.57 0.16
N GLY A 98 6.75 4.67 1.07
CA GLY A 98 7.66 4.96 2.19
C GLY A 98 6.96 5.37 3.49
N PHE A 99 5.64 5.22 3.59
CA PHE A 99 4.94 5.47 4.85
C PHE A 99 5.04 4.26 5.80
N ASN A 100 6.09 4.22 6.62
CA ASN A 100 6.33 3.13 7.59
C ASN A 100 5.16 2.88 8.54
N SER A 101 4.38 3.90 8.88
CA SER A 101 3.18 3.75 9.71
C SER A 101 2.10 2.87 9.06
N ALA A 102 2.01 2.84 7.72
CA ALA A 102 1.12 1.93 7.01
C ALA A 102 1.59 0.48 7.10
N ARG A 103 2.90 0.24 6.98
CA ARG A 103 3.53 -1.07 7.22
C ARG A 103 3.22 -1.56 8.64
N THR A 104 3.39 -0.71 9.65
CA THR A 104 3.05 -1.07 11.04
C THR A 104 1.57 -1.41 11.21
N ALA A 105 0.67 -0.66 10.57
CA ALA A 105 -0.77 -0.95 10.63
C ALA A 105 -1.10 -2.33 10.01
N LEU A 106 -0.45 -2.70 8.91
CA LEU A 106 -0.57 -4.03 8.29
C LEU A 106 -0.02 -5.14 9.20
N HIS A 107 1.14 -4.93 9.81
CA HIS A 107 1.72 -5.91 10.73
C HIS A 107 0.83 -6.16 11.96
N ASN A 108 0.15 -5.13 12.48
CA ASN A 108 -0.79 -5.26 13.60
C ASN A 108 -1.99 -6.19 13.31
N ILE A 109 -2.38 -6.30 12.03
CA ILE A 109 -3.43 -7.23 11.60
C ILE A 109 -2.89 -8.60 11.17
N GLY A 110 -1.58 -8.85 11.31
CA GLY A 110 -0.91 -10.09 10.91
C GLY A 110 -0.58 -10.17 9.42
N PHE A 111 -0.53 -9.02 8.74
CA PHE A 111 -0.18 -8.92 7.34
C PHE A 111 1.28 -8.46 7.21
N PHE A 112 2.20 -9.43 7.05
CA PHE A 112 3.64 -9.20 7.06
C PHE A 112 4.20 -8.89 5.67
N ASP A 113 5.49 -8.58 5.57
CA ASP A 113 6.11 -8.11 4.32
C ASP A 113 5.93 -9.09 3.14
N THR A 114 6.01 -10.40 3.40
CA THR A 114 5.71 -11.43 2.39
C THR A 114 4.26 -11.32 1.87
N ASN A 115 3.29 -11.04 2.74
CA ASN A 115 1.90 -10.84 2.34
C ASN A 115 1.72 -9.56 1.53
N ILE A 116 2.44 -8.49 1.87
CA ILE A 116 2.45 -7.22 1.13
C ILE A 116 2.95 -7.45 -0.29
N ILE A 117 4.13 -8.06 -0.45
CA ILE A 117 4.70 -8.39 -1.76
C ILE A 117 3.75 -9.28 -2.56
N LYS A 118 3.23 -10.34 -1.95
CA LYS A 118 2.26 -11.24 -2.58
C LYS A 118 1.04 -10.49 -3.08
N ASN A 119 0.42 -9.64 -2.26
CA ASN A 119 -0.76 -8.87 -2.63
C ASN A 119 -0.48 -7.97 -3.84
N ARG A 120 0.71 -7.38 -3.91
CA ARG A 120 1.13 -6.55 -5.05
C ARG A 120 1.30 -7.30 -6.33
N LEU A 121 2.04 -8.40 -6.28
CA LEU A 121 2.22 -9.26 -7.45
C LEU A 121 0.86 -9.72 -7.97
N MET A 122 -0.05 -10.08 -7.08
CA MET A 122 -1.39 -10.50 -7.46
C MET A 122 -2.26 -9.37 -8.02
N SER A 123 -2.02 -8.10 -7.64
CA SER A 123 -2.75 -6.94 -8.17
C SER A 123 -2.21 -6.41 -9.51
N LEU A 124 -1.05 -6.87 -9.98
CA LEU A 124 -0.52 -6.47 -11.29
C LEU A 124 -1.51 -6.87 -12.41
N PRO A 125 -1.66 -6.03 -13.46
CA PRO A 125 -2.43 -6.41 -14.64
C PRO A 125 -1.76 -7.56 -15.38
N LEU A 126 -2.57 -8.36 -16.08
CA LEU A 126 -2.05 -9.39 -16.98
C LEU A 126 -1.39 -8.74 -18.19
N VAL A 127 -0.20 -9.21 -18.54
CA VAL A 127 0.53 -8.80 -19.74
C VAL A 127 1.05 -10.01 -20.49
N ALA A 128 1.26 -9.85 -21.79
CA ALA A 128 1.87 -10.89 -22.60
C ALA A 128 3.31 -11.19 -22.17
N ALA A 129 3.66 -12.47 -22.13
CA ALA A 129 5.03 -12.93 -22.02
C ALA A 129 5.80 -12.55 -23.29
N ARG A 130 7.08 -12.22 -23.14
CA ARG A 130 8.01 -11.98 -24.25
C ARG A 130 8.93 -13.19 -24.40
N GLU A 131 9.50 -13.33 -25.59
CA GLU A 131 10.38 -14.44 -25.97
C GLU A 131 11.57 -14.63 -25.02
N HIS A 132 12.10 -13.55 -24.45
CA HIS A 132 13.24 -13.58 -23.52
C HIS A 132 12.85 -13.44 -22.04
N ASP A 133 11.56 -13.50 -21.72
CA ASP A 133 11.14 -13.49 -20.33
C ASP A 133 11.44 -14.85 -19.69
N ARG A 134 12.04 -14.85 -18.49
CA ARG A 134 12.11 -16.06 -17.68
C ARG A 134 10.79 -16.22 -16.93
N GLU A 135 10.05 -17.28 -17.21
CA GLU A 135 8.86 -17.62 -16.44
C GLU A 135 9.25 -18.00 -15.01
N ILE A 136 8.52 -17.45 -14.04
CA ILE A 136 8.69 -17.70 -12.61
C ILE A 136 7.32 -17.84 -11.94
N THR A 137 7.27 -18.64 -10.88
CA THR A 137 6.12 -18.77 -10.00
C THR A 137 5.99 -17.57 -9.06
N LEU A 138 4.83 -17.43 -8.41
CA LEU A 138 4.62 -16.43 -7.35
C LEU A 138 5.69 -16.51 -6.24
N ASN A 139 6.08 -17.73 -5.83
CA ASN A 139 7.06 -17.90 -4.75
C ASN A 139 8.45 -17.46 -5.19
N GLU A 140 8.86 -17.84 -6.40
CA GLU A 140 10.12 -17.37 -6.99
C GLU A 140 10.12 -15.84 -7.14
N ALA A 141 9.03 -15.25 -7.62
CA ALA A 141 8.87 -13.80 -7.71
C ALA A 141 9.03 -13.09 -6.35
N ILE A 142 8.47 -13.66 -5.28
CA ILE A 142 8.63 -13.14 -3.92
C ILE A 142 10.09 -13.23 -3.47
N GLU A 143 10.75 -14.36 -3.70
CA GLU A 143 12.14 -14.56 -3.31
C GLU A 143 13.08 -13.64 -4.09
N GLU A 144 12.89 -13.48 -5.40
CA GLU A 144 13.60 -12.50 -6.22
C GLU A 144 13.49 -11.08 -5.63
N ILE A 145 12.31 -10.66 -5.18
CA ILE A 145 12.14 -9.34 -4.56
C ILE A 145 12.87 -9.22 -3.22
N LYS A 146 12.95 -10.31 -2.44
CA LYS A 146 13.57 -10.30 -1.10
C LYS A 146 15.08 -10.33 -1.17
N THR A 147 15.64 -11.17 -2.04
CA THR A 147 17.08 -11.47 -2.10
C THR A 147 17.84 -10.59 -3.08
N ALA A 148 17.16 -9.95 -4.04
CA ALA A 148 17.82 -9.12 -5.02
C ALA A 148 18.60 -7.99 -4.34
N ASP A 149 19.89 -7.93 -4.60
CA ASP A 149 20.82 -6.87 -4.18
C ASP A 149 21.17 -5.96 -5.36
N LEU A 150 20.26 -5.01 -5.66
CA LEU A 150 20.35 -4.14 -6.84
C LEU A 150 20.69 -2.71 -6.43
N THR A 151 21.65 -2.12 -7.13
CA THR A 151 22.31 -0.85 -6.78
C THR A 151 21.37 0.37 -6.73
N ALA A 152 20.20 0.32 -7.36
CA ALA A 152 19.14 1.31 -7.17
C ALA A 152 17.82 0.64 -6.75
N TYR A 153 17.68 0.40 -5.45
CA TYR A 153 16.47 -0.16 -4.83
C TYR A 153 15.29 0.83 -4.87
N VAL A 154 14.68 0.98 -6.05
CA VAL A 154 13.34 1.56 -6.18
C VAL A 154 12.37 0.42 -6.39
N LYS A 155 11.99 -0.25 -5.30
CA LYS A 155 10.87 -1.20 -5.29
C LYS A 155 9.58 -0.41 -5.51
N LYS A 156 9.09 -0.41 -6.76
CA LYS A 156 7.86 0.31 -7.10
C LYS A 156 7.02 -0.45 -8.12
N ILE A 157 5.71 -0.35 -7.94
CA ILE A 157 4.76 -0.73 -8.96
C ILE A 157 4.82 0.32 -10.09
N LYS A 158 5.14 -0.16 -11.30
CA LYS A 158 4.85 0.55 -12.56
C LYS A 158 3.49 0.07 -13.07
N HIS A 159 2.94 0.79 -14.05
CA HIS A 159 1.62 0.50 -14.60
C HIS A 159 1.38 -0.98 -14.93
N GLN A 160 2.41 -1.72 -15.38
CA GLN A 160 2.31 -3.11 -15.83
C GLN A 160 3.30 -4.09 -15.18
N SER A 161 4.16 -3.61 -14.29
CA SER A 161 5.23 -4.44 -13.72
C SER A 161 5.64 -3.98 -12.33
N TYR A 162 6.26 -4.87 -11.59
CA TYR A 162 6.93 -4.55 -10.33
C TYR A 162 8.42 -4.35 -10.62
N LEU A 163 8.91 -3.12 -10.47
CA LEU A 163 10.35 -2.83 -10.56
C LEU A 163 11.03 -3.34 -9.29
N ILE A 164 11.97 -4.27 -9.43
CA ILE A 164 12.82 -4.73 -8.32
C ILE A 164 13.96 -3.72 -8.09
N GLY A 165 14.57 -3.28 -9.19
CA GLY A 165 15.70 -2.34 -9.17
C GLY A 165 16.46 -2.36 -10.49
N THR A 166 17.66 -1.79 -10.48
CA THR A 166 18.53 -1.71 -11.65
C THR A 166 19.95 -2.15 -11.31
N ILE A 167 20.64 -2.78 -12.26
CA ILE A 167 22.09 -3.03 -12.26
C ILE A 167 22.64 -2.48 -13.57
N ASP A 168 23.69 -1.66 -13.50
CA ASP A 168 24.29 -1.01 -14.66
C ASP A 168 23.26 -0.32 -15.57
N LYS A 169 23.17 -0.74 -16.84
CA LYS A 169 22.19 -0.27 -17.82
C LYS A 169 20.98 -1.20 -17.92
N HIS A 170 20.70 -2.03 -16.93
CA HIS A 170 19.61 -2.99 -16.95
C HIS A 170 18.63 -2.77 -15.80
N CYS A 171 17.36 -2.93 -16.15
CA CYS A 171 16.20 -2.79 -15.29
C CYS A 171 15.57 -4.17 -15.09
N HIS A 172 15.38 -4.56 -13.83
CA HIS A 172 14.87 -5.88 -13.44
C HIS A 172 13.43 -5.74 -12.93
N GLU A 173 12.50 -6.40 -13.61
CA GLU A 173 11.07 -6.24 -13.35
C GLU A 173 10.35 -7.59 -13.32
N ILE A 174 9.26 -7.67 -12.55
CA ILE A 174 8.33 -8.79 -12.54
C ILE A 174 7.03 -8.36 -13.21
N CYS A 175 6.60 -9.12 -14.21
CA CYS A 175 5.34 -8.93 -14.93
C CYS A 175 4.40 -10.08 -14.61
N LYS A 176 3.09 -9.84 -14.46
CA LYS A 176 2.12 -10.91 -14.27
C LYS A 176 1.63 -11.42 -15.62
N THR A 177 1.84 -12.70 -15.91
CA THR A 177 1.50 -13.33 -17.20
C THR A 177 0.35 -14.34 -17.08
N GLY A 178 0.06 -14.83 -15.87
CA GLY A 178 -1.04 -15.73 -15.58
C GLY A 178 -1.62 -15.54 -14.17
N LYS A 179 -2.44 -16.49 -13.71
CA LYS A 179 -3.08 -16.41 -12.37
C LYS A 179 -2.05 -16.35 -11.25
N ASN A 180 -1.08 -17.26 -11.27
CA ASN A 180 0.04 -17.37 -10.32
C ASN A 180 1.39 -17.47 -11.06
N THR A 181 1.40 -17.08 -12.33
CA THR A 181 2.55 -17.17 -13.24
C THR A 181 3.01 -15.76 -13.57
N PHE A 182 4.32 -15.57 -13.54
CA PHE A 182 4.96 -14.28 -13.71
C PHE A 182 6.14 -14.41 -14.67
N ALA A 183 6.55 -13.30 -15.26
CA ALA A 183 7.73 -13.17 -16.08
C ALA A 183 8.74 -12.28 -15.37
N TYR A 184 9.94 -12.81 -15.13
CA TYR A 184 11.11 -12.02 -14.81
C TYR A 184 11.68 -11.43 -16.08
N ARG A 185 11.67 -10.10 -16.17
CA ARG A 185 12.06 -9.36 -17.37
C ARG A 185 13.23 -8.45 -17.06
N ILE A 186 14.29 -8.61 -17.84
CA ILE A 186 15.46 -7.71 -17.84
C ILE A 186 15.35 -6.83 -19.07
N ARG A 187 15.40 -5.51 -18.89
CA ARG A 187 15.37 -4.54 -20.00
C ARG A 187 16.57 -3.62 -19.92
N ARG A 188 17.21 -3.35 -21.05
CA ARG A 188 18.22 -2.29 -21.12
C ARG A 188 17.53 -0.93 -20.94
N MET A 189 18.09 -0.08 -20.10
CA MET A 189 17.70 1.32 -19.93
C MET A 189 18.29 2.10 -21.10
N GLU A 190 17.44 2.85 -21.78
CA GLU A 190 17.82 3.79 -22.84
C GLU A 190 18.55 5.00 -22.24
#